data_AF-M6RPN7-F1
#
_entry.id   AF-M6RPN7-F1
#
_cell.length_a   1.000
_cell.length_b   1.000
_cell.length_c   1.000
_cell.angle_alpha   90.00
_cell.angle_beta   90.00
_cell.angle_gamma   90.00
#
_symmetry.space_group_name_H-M   'P 1'
#
loop_
_entity.id
_entity.type
_entity.pdbx_description
1 polymer ?
#
loop_
_entity_poly.entity_id
_entity_poly.type
_entity_poly.pdbx_seq_one_letter_code
_entity_poly.pdbx_strand_id
1 'polypeptide(L)'
;MVTSNPAKAFRIEKQLGSIEVGKIADLTILTRNFEDPYLNLCESNLNSIRLVLRDGLPVYGDISLKSFFEESGVRVEKISIENAEKYLVASPGKLLESLVVSLGYKKDLAFFPVQKEFDNFE
;
A
#
# COMPACT_ATOMS: atom_id res chain seq x y z
N MET A 1 -18.09 1.60 8.48
CA MET A 1 -17.40 1.69 9.80
C MET A 1 -15.90 2.01 9.69
N VAL A 2 -15.23 1.80 8.54
CA VAL A 2 -13.77 1.98 8.42
C VAL A 2 -13.31 3.28 7.73
N THR A 3 -14.22 4.04 7.11
CA THR A 3 -13.91 5.30 6.40
C THR A 3 -14.73 6.47 6.94
N SER A 4 -16.02 6.56 6.59
CA SER A 4 -16.85 7.74 6.91
C SER A 4 -17.09 7.95 8.41
N ASN A 5 -17.16 6.86 9.19
CA ASN A 5 -17.36 6.95 10.64
C ASN A 5 -16.11 7.52 11.35
N PRO A 6 -14.89 6.98 11.13
CA PRO A 6 -13.66 7.60 11.59
C PRO A 6 -13.52 9.05 11.13
N ALA A 7 -13.82 9.37 9.87
CA ALA A 7 -13.71 10.74 9.37
C ALA A 7 -14.60 11.71 10.15
N LYS A 8 -15.85 11.32 10.46
CA LYS A 8 -16.75 12.11 11.33
C LYS A 8 -16.23 12.22 12.76
N ALA A 9 -15.71 11.13 13.34
CA ALA A 9 -15.16 11.13 14.69
C ALA A 9 -13.96 12.08 14.82
N PHE A 10 -13.12 12.13 13.79
CA PHE A 10 -11.98 13.04 13.70
C PHE A 10 -12.32 14.43 13.15
N ARG A 11 -13.59 14.72 12.83
CA ARG A 11 -14.08 16.01 12.30
C ARG A 11 -13.41 16.44 10.99
N ILE A 12 -13.08 15.46 10.15
CA ILE A 12 -12.45 15.62 8.83
C ILE A 12 -13.34 15.10 7.70
N GLU A 13 -14.62 14.81 7.96
CA GLU A 13 -15.57 14.27 7.00
C GLU A 13 -15.84 15.17 5.80
N LYS A 14 -15.52 16.46 5.90
CA LYS A 14 -15.59 17.40 4.77
C LYS A 14 -14.46 17.19 3.76
N GLN A 15 -13.36 16.54 4.16
CA GLN A 15 -12.16 16.33 3.34
C GLN A 15 -11.98 14.86 2.96
N LEU A 16 -12.35 13.92 3.83
CA LEU A 16 -12.03 12.49 3.71
C LEU A 16 -13.20 11.58 4.11
N GLY A 17 -13.02 10.28 3.88
CA GLY A 17 -13.90 9.22 4.38
C GLY A 17 -15.05 8.81 3.46
N SER A 18 -15.21 9.47 2.32
CA SER A 18 -16.14 9.09 1.25
C SER A 18 -15.68 9.69 -0.08
N ILE A 19 -16.23 9.17 -1.19
CA ILE A 19 -15.92 9.61 -2.55
C ILE A 19 -16.98 10.62 -2.98
N GLU A 20 -16.65 11.91 -2.89
CA GLU A 20 -17.55 13.03 -3.22
C GLU A 20 -16.75 14.17 -3.86
N VAL A 21 -17.40 14.96 -4.71
CA VAL A 21 -16.78 16.13 -5.34
C VAL A 21 -16.28 17.12 -4.28
N GLY A 22 -15.04 17.60 -4.44
CA GLY A 22 -14.41 18.55 -3.53
C GLY A 22 -13.65 17.92 -2.35
N LYS A 23 -13.67 16.58 -2.22
CA LYS A 23 -12.84 15.85 -1.24
C LYS A 23 -11.46 15.51 -1.79
N ILE A 24 -10.54 15.23 -0.87
CA ILE A 24 -9.18 14.77 -1.20
C ILE A 24 -9.28 13.39 -1.87
N ALA A 25 -8.50 13.19 -2.93
CA ALA A 25 -8.50 11.96 -3.72
C ALA A 25 -7.68 10.84 -3.05
N ASP A 26 -8.08 10.47 -1.83
CA ASP A 26 -7.57 9.31 -1.11
C ASP A 26 -8.44 8.09 -1.44
N LEU A 27 -7.92 7.20 -2.27
CA LEU A 27 -8.67 6.08 -2.84
C LEU A 27 -7.89 4.77 -2.72
N THR A 28 -8.61 3.68 -2.47
CA THR A 28 -8.06 2.32 -2.53
C THR A 28 -8.84 1.53 -3.56
N ILE A 29 -8.14 0.92 -4.50
CA ILE A 29 -8.69 0.11 -5.57
C ILE A 29 -8.35 -1.35 -5.28
N LEU A 30 -9.38 -2.19 -5.32
CA LEU A 30 -9.28 -3.62 -5.04
C LEU A 30 -9.51 -4.44 -6.31
N THR A 31 -8.92 -5.63 -6.36
CA THR A 31 -9.30 -6.66 -7.33
C THR A 31 -10.73 -7.09 -7.05
N ARG A 32 -11.51 -7.32 -8.11
CA ARG A 32 -12.86 -7.88 -8.01
C ARG A 32 -12.77 -9.41 -8.04
N ASN A 33 -12.73 -10.02 -6.87
CA ASN A 33 -12.77 -11.47 -6.67
C ASN A 33 -14.21 -11.99 -6.51
N PHE A 34 -15.12 -11.14 -6.04
CA PHE A 34 -16.53 -11.47 -5.83
C PHE A 34 -17.45 -10.46 -6.55
N GLU A 35 -18.64 -10.92 -6.96
CA GLU A 35 -19.63 -10.07 -7.61
C GLU A 35 -20.21 -9.02 -6.64
N ASP A 36 -20.52 -9.44 -5.40
CA ASP A 36 -20.96 -8.53 -4.33
C ASP A 36 -19.79 -7.67 -3.82
N PRO A 37 -19.84 -6.33 -4.00
CA PRO A 37 -18.77 -5.44 -3.56
C PRO A 37 -18.51 -5.45 -2.05
N TYR A 38 -19.54 -5.67 -1.22
CA TYR A 38 -19.38 -5.70 0.24
C TYR A 38 -18.61 -6.94 0.66
N LEU A 39 -19.01 -8.11 0.17
CA LEU A 39 -18.27 -9.34 0.38
C LEU A 39 -16.84 -9.23 -0.14
N ASN A 40 -16.66 -8.65 -1.34
CA ASN A 40 -15.33 -8.45 -1.92
C ASN A 40 -14.40 -7.65 -1.00
N LEU A 41 -14.91 -6.59 -0.37
CA LEU A 41 -14.15 -5.79 0.58
C LEU A 41 -13.84 -6.57 1.86
N CYS A 42 -14.80 -7.31 2.42
CA CYS A 42 -14.62 -8.08 3.65
C CYS A 42 -13.59 -9.21 3.51
N GLU A 43 -13.56 -9.88 2.35
CA GLU A 43 -12.64 -10.98 2.06
C GLU A 43 -11.30 -10.52 1.46
N SER A 44 -11.10 -9.21 1.30
CA SER A 44 -9.86 -8.66 0.73
C SER A 44 -8.68 -8.74 1.71
N ASN A 45 -7.50 -9.01 1.16
CA ASN A 45 -6.20 -9.00 1.86
C ASN A 45 -5.21 -8.04 1.17
N LEU A 46 -3.95 -8.01 1.62
CA LEU A 46 -2.92 -7.12 1.06
C LEU A 46 -2.69 -7.35 -0.45
N ASN A 47 -2.77 -8.60 -0.91
CA ASN A 47 -2.64 -8.95 -2.32
C ASN A 47 -3.82 -8.45 -3.16
N SER A 48 -5.00 -8.32 -2.56
CA SER A 48 -6.21 -7.83 -3.22
C SER A 48 -6.14 -6.33 -3.55
N ILE A 49 -5.25 -5.57 -2.90
CA ILE A 49 -5.07 -4.14 -3.16
C ILE A 49 -4.25 -3.95 -4.44
N ARG A 50 -4.87 -3.32 -5.44
CA ARG A 50 -4.25 -3.02 -6.74
C ARG A 50 -3.59 -1.66 -6.80
N LEU A 51 -4.18 -0.67 -6.12
CA LEU A 51 -3.69 0.71 -6.11
C LEU A 51 -4.19 1.43 -4.85
N VAL A 52 -3.33 2.26 -4.29
CA VAL A 52 -3.67 3.25 -3.27
C VAL A 52 -3.21 4.61 -3.78
N LEU A 53 -4.13 5.56 -3.78
CA LEU A 53 -3.88 6.97 -4.05
C LEU A 53 -3.91 7.73 -2.73
N ARG A 54 -2.99 8.68 -2.59
CA ARG A 54 -3.01 9.69 -1.54
C ARG A 54 -2.90 11.06 -2.19
N ASP A 55 -3.89 11.92 -1.95
CA ASP A 55 -4.00 13.23 -2.59
C ASP A 55 -3.88 13.15 -4.13
N GLY A 56 -4.51 12.12 -4.72
CA GLY A 56 -4.50 11.87 -6.16
C GLY A 56 -3.21 11.27 -6.71
N LEU A 57 -2.15 11.16 -5.91
CA LEU A 57 -0.87 10.56 -6.33
C LEU A 57 -0.80 9.07 -5.94
N PRO A 58 -0.28 8.19 -6.81
CA PRO A 58 -0.11 6.79 -6.46
C PRO A 58 0.98 6.61 -5.40
N VAL A 59 0.66 5.88 -4.34
CA VAL A 59 1.60 5.60 -3.24
C VAL A 59 1.92 4.12 -3.07
N TYR A 60 1.01 3.24 -3.49
CA TYR A 60 1.19 1.80 -3.49
C TYR A 60 0.38 1.18 -4.63
N GLY A 61 0.88 0.13 -5.28
CA GLY A 61 0.09 -0.56 -6.30
C GLY A 61 0.83 -1.64 -7.06
N ASP A 62 0.11 -2.32 -7.95
CA ASP A 62 0.65 -3.41 -8.76
C ASP A 62 1.74 -2.94 -9.72
N ILE A 63 2.71 -3.83 -9.99
CA ILE A 63 3.75 -3.57 -10.97
C ILE A 63 3.21 -3.35 -12.39
N SER A 64 2.02 -3.88 -12.70
CA SER A 64 1.33 -3.66 -13.99
C SER A 64 0.90 -2.21 -14.22
N LEU A 65 0.86 -1.38 -13.17
CA LEU A 65 0.53 0.05 -13.27
C LEU A 65 1.77 0.94 -13.48
N LYS A 66 2.89 0.36 -13.95
CA LYS A 66 4.17 1.05 -14.14
C LYS A 66 4.04 2.41 -14.81
N SER A 67 3.39 2.50 -15.97
CA SER A 67 3.26 3.76 -16.72
C SER A 67 2.57 4.85 -15.91
N PHE A 68 1.54 4.49 -15.13
CA PHE A 68 0.83 5.45 -14.28
C PHE A 68 1.72 6.02 -13.17
N PHE A 69 2.56 5.19 -12.55
CA PHE A 69 3.56 5.67 -11.58
C PHE A 69 4.61 6.56 -12.23
N GLU A 70 5.12 6.18 -13.42
CA GLU A 70 6.10 6.99 -14.16
C GLU A 70 5.54 8.35 -14.57
N GLU A 71 4.32 8.39 -15.11
CA GLU A 71 3.62 9.62 -15.51
C GLU A 71 3.33 10.55 -14.33
N SER A 72 3.06 9.99 -13.14
CA SER A 72 2.86 10.78 -11.92
C SER A 72 4.15 11.40 -11.36
N GLY A 73 5.32 10.99 -11.85
CA GLY A 73 6.62 11.53 -11.42
C GLY A 73 7.06 11.15 -10.00
N VAL A 74 6.36 10.23 -9.34
CA VAL A 74 6.71 9.78 -7.98
C VAL A 74 7.89 8.82 -8.01
N ARG A 75 8.73 8.86 -6.96
CA ARG A 75 9.82 7.90 -6.78
C ARG A 75 9.31 6.66 -6.05
N VAL A 76 9.51 5.49 -6.63
CA VAL A 76 9.04 4.22 -6.08
C VAL A 76 10.19 3.26 -5.80
N GLU A 77 10.03 2.45 -4.75
CA GLU A 77 10.77 1.20 -4.56
C GLU A 77 9.88 0.03 -5.01
N LYS A 78 10.47 -0.95 -5.69
CA LYS A 78 9.80 -2.23 -5.95
C LYS A 78 9.93 -3.11 -4.72
N ILE A 79 8.82 -3.69 -4.28
CA ILE A 79 8.75 -4.55 -3.11
C ILE A 79 7.97 -5.82 -3.43
N SER A 80 8.20 -6.87 -2.65
CA SER A 80 7.38 -8.08 -2.67
C SER A 80 6.56 -8.17 -1.37
N ILE A 81 5.26 -8.42 -1.50
CA ILE A 81 4.35 -8.74 -0.40
C ILE A 81 3.66 -10.05 -0.75
N GLU A 82 3.82 -11.08 0.08
CA GLU A 82 3.19 -12.40 -0.14
C GLU A 82 3.40 -12.95 -1.58
N ASN A 83 4.61 -12.78 -2.13
CA ASN A 83 5.00 -13.13 -3.52
C ASN A 83 4.38 -12.26 -4.64
N ALA A 84 3.63 -11.22 -4.31
CA ALA A 84 3.14 -10.24 -5.27
C ALA A 84 4.09 -9.03 -5.36
N GLU A 85 4.55 -8.73 -6.58
CA GLU A 85 5.36 -7.54 -6.85
C GLU A 85 4.52 -6.27 -6.86
N LYS A 86 4.96 -5.27 -6.11
CA LYS A 86 4.26 -3.98 -5.94
C LYS A 86 5.25 -2.82 -6.05
N TYR A 87 4.75 -1.66 -6.45
CA TYR A 87 5.41 -0.37 -6.28
C TYR A 87 4.98 0.26 -4.95
N LEU A 88 5.92 0.90 -4.27
CA LEU A 88 5.67 1.67 -3.04
C LEU A 88 6.47 2.98 -3.06
N VAL A 89 5.80 4.10 -2.77
CA VAL A 89 6.45 5.41 -2.56
C VAL A 89 6.98 5.49 -1.13
N ALA A 90 8.02 4.71 -0.86
CA ALA A 90 8.78 4.70 0.39
C ALA A 90 10.13 4.00 0.16
N SER A 91 10.84 3.66 1.24
CA SER A 91 12.08 2.86 1.15
C SER A 91 12.19 1.77 2.23
N PRO A 92 11.20 0.86 2.39
CA PRO A 92 11.28 -0.23 3.36
C PRO A 92 12.52 -1.12 3.18
N GLY A 93 13.05 -1.28 1.96
CA GLY A 93 14.22 -2.12 1.73
C GLY A 93 15.47 -1.58 2.42
N LYS A 94 15.65 -0.25 2.45
CA LYS A 94 16.75 0.40 3.19
C LYS A 94 16.58 0.28 4.70
N LEU A 95 15.33 0.34 5.19
CA LEU A 95 15.04 0.11 6.61
C LEU A 95 15.46 -1.30 7.02
N LEU A 96 15.06 -2.33 6.25
CA LEU A 96 15.43 -3.70 6.55
C LEU A 96 16.95 -3.91 6.50
N GLU A 97 17.65 -3.33 5.51
CA GLU A 97 19.12 -3.34 5.47
C GLU A 97 19.74 -2.74 6.73
N SER A 98 19.26 -1.57 7.17
CA SER A 98 19.77 -0.91 8.36
C SER A 98 19.57 -1.74 9.64
N LEU A 99 18.48 -2.49 9.72
CA LEU A 99 18.20 -3.40 10.83
C LEU A 99 19.16 -4.59 10.81
N VAL A 100 19.37 -5.22 9.66
CA VAL A 100 20.30 -6.35 9.53
C VAL A 100 21.73 -5.93 9.89
N VAL A 101 22.19 -4.77 9.40
CA VAL A 101 23.51 -4.22 9.73
C VAL A 101 23.65 -3.96 11.24
N SER A 102 22.61 -3.42 11.88
CA SER A 102 22.64 -3.09 13.31
C SER A 102 22.56 -4.32 14.21
N LEU A 103 21.85 -5.38 13.78
CA LEU A 103 21.65 -6.60 14.55
C LEU A 103 22.74 -7.66 14.26
N GLY A 104 23.36 -7.62 13.09
CA GLY A 104 24.30 -8.63 12.61
C GLY A 104 23.64 -9.91 12.07
N TYR A 105 22.30 -9.95 11.97
CA TYR A 105 21.55 -11.09 11.45
C TYR A 105 20.19 -10.65 10.89
N LYS A 106 19.57 -11.50 10.05
CA LYS A 106 18.22 -11.26 9.51
C LYS A 106 17.16 -11.51 10.58
N LYS A 107 16.27 -10.54 10.78
CA LYS A 107 15.13 -10.66 11.69
C LYS A 107 13.82 -10.67 10.93
N ASP A 108 13.03 -11.73 11.14
CA ASP A 108 11.66 -11.77 10.67
C ASP A 108 10.76 -10.91 11.56
N LEU A 109 10.14 -9.90 10.96
CA LEU A 109 9.26 -8.96 11.64
C LEU A 109 7.81 -9.42 11.45
N ALA A 110 7.18 -9.88 12.54
CA ALA A 110 5.84 -10.50 12.50
C ALA A 110 4.73 -9.64 11.86
N PHE A 111 4.91 -8.31 11.80
CA PHE A 111 3.93 -7.36 11.29
C PHE A 111 4.38 -6.59 10.05
N PHE A 112 5.58 -6.90 9.52
CA PHE A 112 6.12 -6.20 8.36
C PHE A 112 5.95 -7.07 7.11
N PRO A 113 5.02 -6.73 6.21
CA PRO A 113 4.65 -7.60 5.10
C PRO A 113 5.66 -7.60 3.95
N VAL A 114 6.57 -6.62 3.93
CA VAL A 114 7.55 -6.46 2.85
C VAL A 114 8.70 -7.44 3.03
N GLN A 115 8.95 -8.21 1.98
CA GLN A 115 10.04 -9.16 1.91
C GLN A 115 11.17 -8.58 1.05
N LYS A 116 12.41 -8.76 1.51
CA LYS A 116 13.61 -8.43 0.77
C LYS A 116 14.59 -9.59 0.87
N GLU A 117 15.12 -9.99 -0.28
CA GLU A 117 16.26 -10.90 -0.36
C GLU A 117 17.54 -10.11 -0.11
N PHE A 118 18.46 -10.72 0.65
CA PHE A 118 19.75 -10.13 0.98
C PHE A 118 20.83 -11.05 0.42
N ASP A 119 21.70 -10.52 -0.45
CA ASP A 119 22.72 -11.33 -1.13
C ASP A 119 23.86 -11.83 -0.20
N ASN A 120 23.96 -11.32 1.05
CA ASN A 120 25.15 -11.45 1.90
C ASN A 120 24.89 -11.90 3.36
N PHE A 121 23.69 -12.38 3.68
CA PHE A 121 23.37 -12.85 5.04
C PHE A 121 22.66 -14.22 4.95
N GLU A 122 23.41 -15.30 5.18
CA GLU A 122 22.87 -16.65 5.42
C GLU A 122 22.16 -16.75 6.77
#